data_AF-A0A527ZLC6-F1
#
_entry.id   AF-A0A527ZLC6-F1
#
_cell.length_a   1.000
_cell.length_b   1.000
_cell.length_c   1.000
_cell.angle_alpha   90.00
_cell.angle_beta   90.00
_cell.angle_gamma   90.00
#
_symmetry.space_group_name_H-M   'P 1'
#
loop_
_entity.id
_entity.type
_entity.pdbx_description
1 polymer ?
#
loop_
_entity_poly.entity_id
_entity_poly.type
_entity_poly.pdbx_seq_one_letter_code
_entity_poly.pdbx_strand_id
1 'polypeptide(L)'
;SYWQTLFKLRLPAAAPFIFNALKINSTLALIGAIVAEFFGTPVVGMGFRISTEVGRMNIDMVWAEIAVAALAGSVFYGVVALFERAVTFWHPSVRGG
;
A
#
# COMPACT_ATOMS: atom_id res chain seq x y z
N SER A 1 0.21 -4.22 -35.74
CA SER A 1 0.62 -2.96 -35.08
C SER A 1 1.06 -3.27 -33.66
N TYR A 2 2.29 -2.91 -33.28
CA TYR A 2 2.86 -3.20 -31.95
C TYR A 2 1.98 -2.70 -30.80
N TRP A 3 1.42 -1.50 -30.94
CA TRP A 3 0.54 -0.88 -29.94
C TRP A 3 -0.74 -1.66 -29.68
N GLN A 4 -1.34 -2.25 -30.73
CA GLN A 4 -2.52 -3.09 -30.57
C GLN A 4 -2.20 -4.37 -29.80
N THR A 5 -1.06 -5.01 -30.10
CA THR A 5 -0.61 -6.22 -29.40
C THR A 5 -0.26 -5.91 -27.95
N LEU A 6 0.37 -4.76 -27.68
CA LEU A 6 0.72 -4.35 -26.33
C LEU A 6 -0.53 -4.20 -25.46
N PHE A 7 -1.48 -3.34 -25.87
CA PHE A 7 -2.66 -3.03 -25.06
C PHE A 7 -3.73 -4.14 -25.03
N LYS A 8 -3.88 -4.91 -26.11
CA LYS A 8 -4.96 -5.93 -26.20
C LYS A 8 -4.53 -7.35 -25.81
N LEU A 9 -3.23 -7.66 -25.83
CA LEU A 9 -2.74 -9.02 -25.54
C LEU A 9 -1.74 -9.05 -24.37
N ARG A 10 -0.71 -8.19 -24.38
CA ARG A 10 0.36 -8.27 -23.36
C ARG A 10 -0.05 -7.66 -22.02
N LEU A 11 -0.67 -6.48 -22.03
CA LEU A 11 -1.10 -5.77 -20.82
C LEU A 11 -2.16 -6.55 -20.02
N PRO A 12 -3.22 -7.10 -20.65
CA PRO A 12 -4.22 -7.89 -19.93
C PRO A 12 -3.66 -9.21 -19.37
N ALA A 13 -2.74 -9.85 -20.11
CA ALA A 13 -2.08 -11.08 -19.66
C ALA A 13 -1.10 -10.83 -18.49
N ALA A 14 -0.45 -9.68 -18.45
CA ALA A 14 0.47 -9.28 -17.37
C ALA A 14 -0.24 -8.64 -16.16
N ALA A 15 -1.49 -8.20 -16.31
CA ALA A 15 -2.22 -7.46 -15.27
C ALA A 15 -2.22 -8.17 -13.90
N PRO A 16 -2.49 -9.48 -13.77
CA PRO A 16 -2.45 -10.16 -12.47
C PRO A 16 -1.07 -10.08 -11.79
N PHE A 17 0.02 -10.20 -12.57
CA PHE A 17 1.38 -10.08 -12.05
C PHE A 17 1.71 -8.66 -11.59
N ILE A 18 1.26 -7.66 -12.34
CA ILE A 18 1.43 -6.25 -11.99
C ILE A 18 0.68 -5.92 -10.69
N PHE A 19 -0.57 -6.35 -10.56
CA PHE A 19 -1.34 -6.12 -9.34
C PHE A 19 -0.78 -6.86 -8.13
N ASN A 20 -0.25 -8.07 -8.31
CA ASN A 20 0.42 -8.78 -7.23
C ASN A 20 1.67 -8.01 -6.74
N ALA A 21 2.49 -7.52 -7.67
CA ALA A 21 3.63 -6.66 -7.33
C ALA A 21 3.18 -5.35 -6.66
N LEU A 22 2.11 -4.71 -7.14
CA LEU A 22 1.56 -3.50 -6.54
C LEU A 22 1.10 -3.74 -5.10
N LYS A 23 0.41 -4.84 -4.81
CA LYS A 23 -0.03 -5.18 -3.44
C LYS A 23 1.15 -5.26 -2.47
N ILE A 24 2.23 -5.94 -2.85
CA ILE A 24 3.43 -6.08 -2.00
C ILE A 24 4.15 -4.74 -1.85
N ASN A 25 4.32 -4.01 -2.95
CA ASN A 25 5.02 -2.72 -2.92
C ASN A 25 4.21 -1.62 -2.21
N SER A 26 2.89 -1.75 -2.16
CA SER A 26 2.01 -0.78 -1.50
C SER A 26 2.31 -0.65 0.00
N THR A 27 2.49 -1.78 0.69
CA THR A 27 2.80 -1.81 2.12
C THR A 27 4.23 -1.36 2.38
N LEU A 28 5.17 -1.77 1.52
CA LEU A 28 6.58 -1.35 1.58
C LEU A 28 6.73 0.15 1.37
N ALA A 29 5.99 0.75 0.43
CA ALA A 29 5.99 2.19 0.20
C ALA A 29 5.44 2.96 1.40
N LEU A 30 4.38 2.46 2.04
CA LEU A 30 3.82 3.07 3.25
C LEU A 30 4.81 3.02 4.42
N ILE A 31 5.47 1.88 4.64
CA ILE A 31 6.54 1.76 5.65
C ILE A 31 7.66 2.75 5.35
N GLY A 32 8.12 2.81 4.10
CA GLY A 32 9.17 3.73 3.67
C GLY A 32 8.78 5.20 3.89
N ALA A 33 7.53 5.56 3.63
CA ALA A 33 7.01 6.91 3.89
C ALA A 33 7.01 7.25 5.39
N ILE A 34 6.53 6.34 6.25
CA ILE A 34 6.52 6.53 7.70
C ILE A 34 7.95 6.67 8.23
N VAL A 35 8.89 5.84 7.77
CA VAL A 35 10.30 5.94 8.15
C VAL A 35 10.92 7.26 7.66
N ALA A 36 10.59 7.69 6.45
CA ALA A 36 11.05 8.97 5.93
C ALA A 36 10.51 10.15 6.76
N GLU A 37 9.23 10.11 7.19
CA GLU A 37 8.66 11.09 8.11
C GLU A 37 9.33 11.06 9.48
N PHE A 38 9.67 9.86 9.98
CA PHE A 38 10.29 9.66 11.29
C PHE A 38 11.64 10.38 11.41
N PHE A 39 12.45 10.39 10.34
CA PHE A 39 13.79 10.99 10.34
C PHE A 39 13.88 12.33 9.59
N GLY A 40 13.00 12.59 8.62
CA GLY A 40 13.20 13.60 7.58
C GLY A 40 12.37 14.87 7.70
N THR A 41 11.33 14.94 8.55
CA THR A 41 10.50 16.16 8.66
C THR A 41 10.11 16.46 10.11
N PRO A 42 10.39 17.67 10.63
CA PRO A 42 10.14 18.02 12.03
C PRO A 42 8.77 18.68 12.28
N VAL A 43 7.82 18.60 11.34
CA VAL A 43 6.62 19.46 11.36
C VAL A 43 5.31 18.67 11.36
N VAL A 44 5.18 17.67 10.49
CA VAL A 44 3.95 16.86 10.34
C VAL A 44 4.31 15.46 9.85
N GLY A 45 3.57 14.45 10.31
CA GLY A 45 3.73 13.07 9.89
C GLY A 45 3.45 12.08 11.02
N MET A 46 3.00 10.87 10.69
CA MET A 46 2.79 9.81 11.68
C MET A 46 4.12 9.37 12.27
N GLY A 47 5.16 9.22 11.43
CA GLY A 47 6.50 8.88 11.92
C GLY A 47 7.08 9.93 12.88
N PHE A 48 6.88 11.21 12.57
CA PHE A 48 7.35 12.31 13.42
C PHE A 48 6.67 12.36 14.79
N ARG A 49 5.36 12.12 14.84
CA ARG A 49 4.63 12.13 16.11
C ARG A 49 5.00 10.95 16.99
N ILE A 50 5.23 9.76 16.41
CA ILE A 50 5.74 8.60 17.16
C ILE A 50 7.07 8.97 17.84
N SER A 51 8.04 9.53 17.10
CA SER A 51 9.36 9.86 17.67
C SER A 51 9.28 10.94 18.76
N THR A 52 8.43 11.95 18.56
CA THR A 52 8.27 13.07 19.49
C THR A 52 7.53 12.67 20.77
N GLU A 53 6.46 11.90 20.66
CA GLU A 53 5.60 11.51 21.78
C GLU A 53 6.23 10.40 22.63
N VAL A 54 7.08 9.55 22.04
CA VAL A 54 7.98 8.66 22.81
C VAL A 54 8.88 9.47 23.73
N GLY A 55 9.49 10.55 23.23
CA GLY A 55 10.34 11.43 24.04
C GLY A 55 9.58 12.16 25.16
N ARG A 56 8.28 12.38 24.97
CA ARG A 56 7.37 12.98 25.97
C ARG A 56 6.78 11.97 26.95
N MET A 57 7.13 10.69 26.84
CA MET A 57 6.53 9.57 27.59
C MET A 57 5.00 9.47 27.40
N ASN A 58 4.47 10.00 26.30
CA ASN A 58 3.05 9.93 25.96
C ASN A 58 2.76 8.66 25.15
N ILE A 59 2.86 7.52 25.82
CA ILE A 59 2.80 6.20 25.18
C ILE A 59 1.41 5.88 24.62
N ASP A 60 0.36 6.49 25.18
CA ASP A 60 -1.02 6.36 24.67
C ASP A 60 -1.13 6.86 23.22
N MET A 61 -0.51 8.01 22.93
CA MET A 61 -0.47 8.58 21.59
C MET A 61 0.34 7.71 20.62
N VAL A 62 1.45 7.13 21.08
CA VAL A 62 2.29 6.22 20.28
C VAL A 62 1.51 5.00 19.84
N TRP A 63 0.77 4.36 20.74
CA TRP A 63 -0.06 3.21 20.40
C TRP A 63 -1.23 3.57 19.47
N ALA A 64 -1.84 4.75 19.68
CA ALA A 64 -2.87 5.25 18.77
C ALA A 64 -2.33 5.40 17.34
N GLU A 65 -1.11 5.93 17.17
CA GLU A 65 -0.50 6.11 15.85
C GLU A 65 -0.09 4.80 15.20
N ILE A 66 0.43 3.83 15.97
CA ILE A 66 0.70 2.48 15.47
C ILE A 66 -0.60 1.82 14.98
N ALA A 67 -1.70 1.96 15.73
CA ALA A 67 -3.00 1.42 15.33
C ALA A 67 -3.53 2.08 14.05
N VAL A 68 -3.41 3.40 13.93
CA VAL A 68 -3.79 4.15 12.72
C VAL A 68 -2.92 3.77 11.53
N ALA A 69 -1.60 3.62 11.72
CA ALA A 69 -0.69 3.17 10.68
C ALA A 69 -1.01 1.74 10.19
N ALA A 70 -1.33 0.83 11.11
CA ALA A 70 -1.78 -0.52 10.77
C ALA A 70 -3.07 -0.50 9.96
N LEU A 71 -4.07 0.28 10.39
CA LEU A 71 -5.32 0.47 9.65
C LEU A 71 -5.09 1.07 8.27
N ALA A 72 -4.27 2.11 8.15
CA ALA A 72 -3.94 2.74 6.88
C ALA A 72 -3.26 1.76 5.92
N GLY A 73 -2.31 0.95 6.42
CA GLY A 73 -1.66 -0.11 5.65
C GLY A 73 -2.64 -1.18 5.17
N SER A 74 -3.54 -1.66 6.04
CA SER A 74 -4.58 -2.62 5.69
C SER A 74 -5.57 -2.07 4.66
N VAL A 75 -6.02 -0.82 4.83
CA VAL A 75 -6.91 -0.14 3.88
C VAL A 75 -6.23 0.01 2.53
N PHE A 76 -4.96 0.44 2.50
CA PHE A 76 -4.24 0.64 1.25
C PHE A 76 -4.05 -0.68 0.49
N TYR A 77 -3.66 -1.76 1.18
CA TYR A 77 -3.63 -3.09 0.60
C TYR A 77 -5.00 -3.53 0.08
N GLY A 78 -6.05 -3.33 0.88
CA GLY A 78 -7.43 -3.67 0.53
C GLY A 78 -7.89 -2.94 -0.73
N VAL A 79 -7.58 -1.66 -0.87
CA VAL A 79 -7.86 -0.86 -2.08
C VAL A 79 -7.16 -1.46 -3.30
N VAL A 80 -5.88 -1.81 -3.21
CA VAL A 80 -5.15 -2.44 -4.33
C VAL A 80 -5.74 -3.81 -4.66
N ALA A 81 -6.13 -4.61 -3.67
CA ALA A 81 -6.77 -5.90 -3.87
C ALA A 81 -8.17 -5.78 -4.52
N LEU A 82 -8.94 -4.76 -4.17
CA LEU A 82 -10.22 -4.46 -4.82
C LEU A 82 -10.02 -4.06 -6.28
N PHE A 83 -9.01 -3.22 -6.58
CA PHE A 83 -8.65 -2.86 -7.95
C PHE A 83 -8.20 -4.07 -8.77
N GLU A 84 -7.37 -4.95 -8.21
CA GLU A 84 -6.99 -6.20 -8.85
C GLU A 84 -8.22 -7.04 -9.19
N ARG A 85 -9.15 -7.22 -8.25
CA ARG A 85 -10.38 -7.99 -8.48
C ARG A 85 -11.24 -7.38 -9.57
N ALA A 86 -11.34 -6.05 -9.62
CA ALA A 86 -12.08 -5.33 -10.66
C ALA A 86 -11.41 -5.40 -12.04
N VAL A 87 -10.08 -5.49 -12.12
CA VAL A 87 -9.34 -5.53 -13.39
C VAL A 87 -9.00 -6.95 -13.83
N THR A 88 -9.08 -7.95 -12.96
CA THR A 88 -8.74 -9.35 -13.31
C THR A 88 -9.96 -10.27 -13.30
N PHE A 89 -11.18 -9.71 -13.31
CA PHE A 89 -12.44 -10.47 -13.22
C PHE A 89 -12.62 -11.56 -14.30
N TRP A 90 -11.90 -11.45 -15.42
CA TRP A 90 -11.90 -12.42 -16.51
C TRP A 90 -10.96 -13.61 -16.28
N HIS A 91 -9.98 -13.50 -15.38
CA HIS A 91 -8.98 -14.55 -15.17
C HIS A 91 -9.54 -15.70 -14.31
N PRO A 92 -9.42 -16.97 -14.73
CA PRO A 92 -10.02 -18.12 -14.04
C PRO A 92 -9.58 -18.29 -12.58
N SER A 93 -8.39 -17.78 -12.22
CA SER A 93 -7.88 -17.81 -10.83
C SER A 93 -8.70 -16.96 -9.85
N VAL A 94 -9.58 -16.07 -10.32
CA VAL A 94 -10.49 -15.25 -9.50
C VAL A 94 -11.89 -15.88 -9.41
N ARG A 95 -12.23 -16.84 -10.29
CA ARG A 95 -13.57 -17.46 -10.39
C ARG A 95 -13.80 -18.63 -9.44
N GLY A 96 -12.76 -19.13 -8.76
CA GLY A 96 -12.83 -20.31 -7.89
C GLY A 96 -12.87 -20.02 -6.38
N GLY A 97 -13.15 -18.78 -5.98
CA GLY A 97 -13.31 -18.38 -4.58
C GLY A 97 -14.77 -18.21 -4.20
#